data_AF-A0A914UHM0-F1
#
_entry.id   AF-A0A914UHM0-F1
#
_cell.length_a   1.000
_cell.length_b   1.000
_cell.length_c   1.000
_cell.angle_alpha   90.00
_cell.angle_beta   90.00
_cell.angle_gamma   90.00
#
_symmetry.space_group_name_H-M   'P 1'
#
loop_
_entity.id
_entity.type
_entity.pdbx_description
1 polymer ?
#
loop_
_entity_poly.entity_id
_entity_poly.type
_entity_poly.pdbx_seq_one_letter_code
_entity_poly.pdbx_strand_id
1 'polypeptide(L)' 'LIDRYDFEYRDHIEVKGVDGGMDTYLLVGRKGEPPLFPLTEPAPHP' A
#
# COMPACT_ATOMS: atom_id res chain seq x y z
N LEU A 1 -5.62 -3.31 -13.67
CA LEU A 1 -4.69 -3.54 -12.54
C LEU A 1 -5.37 -3.24 -11.20
N ILE A 2 -5.89 -2.03 -10.98
CA ILE A 2 -6.65 -1.62 -9.77
C ILE A 2 -7.92 -2.45 -9.53
N ASP A 3 -8.52 -2.99 -10.59
CA ASP A 3 -9.68 -3.89 -10.48
C ASP A 3 -9.33 -5.23 -9.81
N ARG A 4 -8.07 -5.66 -9.85
CA ARG A 4 -7.65 -7.00 -9.38
C ARG A 4 -6.83 -6.99 -8.10
N TYR A 5 -6.27 -5.85 -7.73
CA TYR A 5 -5.33 -5.74 -6.62
C TYR A 5 -5.74 -4.60 -5.70
N ASP A 6 -5.50 -4.80 -4.41
CA ASP A 6 -5.75 -3.82 -3.37
C ASP A 6 -4.45 -3.09 -3.07
N PHE A 7 -4.53 -1.77 -3.06
CA PHE A 7 -3.42 -0.87 -2.80
C PHE A 7 -3.79 0.11 -1.71
N GLU A 8 -2.85 0.37 -0.79
CA GLU A 8 -2.99 1.39 0.24
C GLU A 8 -2.08 2.58 -0.07
N TYR A 9 -2.62 3.79 0.09
CA TYR A 9 -1.81 5.00 0.02
C TYR A 9 -0.75 4.98 1.13
N ARG A 10 0.48 5.33 0.76
CA ARG A 10 1.61 5.40 1.70
C ARG A 10 2.01 6.85 1.95
N ASP A 11 2.40 7.54 0.90
CA ASP A 11 3.00 8.87 1.01
C ASP A 11 3.03 9.60 -0.34
N HIS A 12 3.24 10.91 -0.30
CA HIS A 12 3.51 11.73 -1.48
C HIS A 12 4.97 12.19 -1.43
N ILE A 13 5.77 11.75 -2.40
CA ILE A 13 7.21 12.03 -2.41
C ILE A 13 7.60 12.96 -3.56
N GLU A 14 8.56 13.85 -3.29
CA GLU A 14 9.18 14.65 -4.35
C GLU A 14 10.16 13.79 -5.15
N VAL A 15 9.90 13.64 -6.45
CA VAL A 15 10.76 12.87 -7.36
C VAL A 15 11.45 13.83 -8.31
N LYS A 16 12.78 13.79 -8.34
CA LYS A 16 13.57 14.65 -9.24
C LYS A 16 13.12 14.46 -10.70
N GLY A 17 12.75 15.57 -11.35
CA GLY A 17 12.28 15.56 -12.74
C GLY A 17 10.79 15.25 -12.91
N VAL A 18 10.06 15.04 -11.82
CA VAL A 18 8.60 14.98 -11.81
C VAL A 18 8.08 16.25 -11.14
N ASP A 19 7.47 17.12 -11.95
CA ASP A 19 6.91 18.37 -11.44
C ASP A 19 5.66 18.06 -10.61
N GLY A 20 5.65 18.49 -9.35
CA GLY A 20 4.58 18.17 -8.40
C GLY A 20 4.65 16.81 -7.71
N GLY A 21 5.78 16.09 -7.79
CA GLY A 21 6.01 14.86 -7.01
C GLY A 21 5.21 13.64 -7.50
N MET A 22 5.12 12.60 -6.65
CA MET A 22 4.44 11.35 -6.97
C MET A 22 3.79 10.72 -5.73
N ASP A 23 2.50 10.39 -5.84
CA ASP A 23 1.80 9.57 -4.85
C ASP A 23 2.26 8.11 -4.92
N THR A 24 2.57 7.55 -3.76
CA THR A 24 3.03 6.18 -3.62
C THR A 24 1.96 5.33 -2.95
N TYR A 25 1.76 4.14 -3.50
CA TYR A 25 0.80 3.16 -3.01
C TYR A 25 1.50 1.82 -2.82
N LEU A 26 1.20 1.14 -1.73
CA LEU A 26 1.69 -0.20 -1.44
C LEU A 26 0.66 -1.24 -1.88
N LEU A 27 1.11 -2.27 -2.61
CA LEU A 27 0.30 -3.45 -2.89
C LEU A 27 0.11 -4.26 -1.60
N VAL A 28 -1.14 -4.44 -1.17
CA VAL A 28 -1.46 -5.16 0.07
C VAL A 28 -2.16 -6.50 -0.17
N GLY A 29 -2.77 -6.67 -1.34
CA GLY A 29 -3.57 -7.86 -1.62
C GLY A 29 -3.99 -8.01 -3.06
N ARG A 30 -4.58 -9.16 -3.35
CA ARG A 30 -5.32 -9.44 -4.58
C ARG A 30 -6.78 -9.65 -4.22
N LYS A 31 -7.68 -9.00 -4.96
CA LYS A 31 -9.11 -9.11 -4.72
C LYS A 31 -9.56 -10.56 -4.92
N GLY A 32 -10.24 -11.10 -3.91
CA GLY A 32 -10.71 -12.49 -3.89
C GLY A 32 -9.68 -13.51 -3.39
N GLU A 33 -8.48 -13.08 -3.00
CA GLU A 33 -7.46 -13.93 -2.35
C GLU A 33 -7.17 -13.43 -0.92
N PRO A 34 -6.64 -14.28 -0.03
CA PRO A 34 -6.19 -13.84 1.29
C PRO A 34 -5.13 -12.72 1.20
N PRO A 35 -5.06 -11.80 2.19
CA PRO A 35 -4.09 -10.71 2.19
C PRO A 35 -2.64 -11.22 2.10
N LEU A 36 -1.77 -10.47 1.40
CA LEU A 36 -0.36 -10.86 1.23
C LEU A 36 0.44 -10.75 2.53
N PHE A 37 -0.01 -9.90 3.45
CA PHE A 37 0.52 -9.78 4.80
C PHE A 37 -0.60 -10.09 5.78
N PRO A 38 -0.38 -10.96 6.79
CA PRO A 38 -1.33 -11.05 7.88
C PRO A 38 -1.47 -9.64 8.46
N LEU A 39 -2.70 -9.16 8.66
CA LEU A 39 -2.97 -8.03 9.53
C LEU A 39 -2.50 -8.47 10.91
N THR A 40 -1.21 -8.29 11.20
CA THR A 40 -0.69 -8.46 12.55
C THR A 40 -1.38 -7.37 13.34
N GLU A 41 -2.43 -7.74 14.06
CA GLU A 41 -2.81 -7.03 15.27
C GLU A 41 -1.51 -6.65 15.99
N PRO A 42 -1.28 -5.38 16.34
CA PRO A 42 -0.14 -5.05 17.17
C PRO A 42 -0.28 -5.94 18.41
N ALA A 43 0.71 -6.80 18.65
CA ALA A 43 0.70 -7.72 19.78
C ALA A 43 0.35 -6.90 21.03
N PRO A 44 -0.59 -7.35 21.88
CA PRO A 44 -0.91 -6.64 23.11
C PRO A 44 0.39 -6.51 23.91
N HIS A 45 0.83 -5.27 24.10
CA HIS A 45 2.00 -4.97 24.92
C HIS A 45 1.73 -5.44 26.35
N PRO A 46 2.67 -6.18 26.99
CA PRO A 46 2.57 -6.54 28.40
C PRO A 46 2.70 -5.33 29.32
#